data_AF-A0A2N2PE92-F1
#
_entry.id   AF-A0A2N2PE92-F1
#
_cell.length_a   1.000
_cell.length_b   1.000
_cell.length_c   1.000
_cell.angle_alpha   90.00
_cell.angle_beta   90.00
_cell.angle_gamma   90.00
#
_symmetry.space_group_name_H-M   'P 1'
#
loop_
_entity.id
_entity.type
_entity.pdbx_description
1 polymer ?
#
loop_
_entity_poly.entity_id
_entity_poly.type
_entity_poly.pdbx_seq_one_letter_code
_entity_poly.pdbx_strand_id
1 'polypeptide(L)'
;MLFDHRGFTLIELLIVVAIIAILAAIAVPNFLEAQVRSKVARCKADMRSMATGVESYMVDYNHYPLYGRVTQSGAVEEVCAGVGGMMVPDQNEFICTHFTTPVAYFTSRPSDPFANTLPGVEPYVRYLNYMNMRHHFSLPGAPPPAVQEDLLAKTGLWRMIACGPDQDRGADTKFKNLVYDSSNGTVSDGDIVRTQLKSESAAR
;
A
#
# COMPACT_ATOMS: atom_id res chain seq x y z
N MET A 1 25.48 18.82 -57.51
CA MET A 1 24.70 18.09 -56.48
C MET A 1 23.58 19.02 -56.04
N LEU A 2 22.37 18.82 -56.56
CA LEU A 2 21.19 19.61 -56.18
C LEU A 2 20.43 18.83 -55.11
N PHE A 3 20.51 19.30 -53.86
CA PHE A 3 19.60 18.84 -52.81
C PHE A 3 18.28 19.61 -52.98
N ASP A 4 17.23 18.90 -53.37
CA ASP A 4 15.86 19.42 -53.50
C ASP A 4 15.32 19.72 -52.08
N HIS A 5 15.46 20.96 -51.62
CA HIS A 5 14.96 21.40 -50.32
C HIS A 5 13.46 21.70 -50.41
N ARG A 6 12.64 20.64 -50.45
CA ARG A 6 11.19 20.77 -50.25
C ARG A 6 10.92 21.17 -48.81
N GLY A 7 10.47 22.41 -48.61
CA GLY A 7 10.06 22.91 -47.30
C GLY A 7 8.78 22.22 -46.83
N PHE A 8 8.69 21.91 -45.54
CA PHE A 8 7.50 21.36 -44.89
C PHE A 8 6.35 22.37 -44.99
N THR A 9 5.16 21.96 -45.41
CA THR A 9 4.01 22.87 -45.43
C THR A 9 3.38 22.98 -44.04
N LEU A 10 2.82 24.15 -43.71
CA LEU A 10 2.06 24.34 -42.47
C LEU A 10 0.87 23.38 -42.35
N ILE A 11 0.24 23.04 -43.48
CA ILE A 11 -0.91 22.13 -43.50
C ILE A 11 -0.51 20.68 -43.22
N GLU A 12 0.64 20.22 -43.73
CA GLU A 12 1.19 18.89 -43.41
C GLU A 12 1.49 18.77 -41.92
N LEU A 13 2.11 19.79 -41.33
CA LEU A 13 2.38 19.81 -39.89
C LEU A 13 1.08 19.77 -39.08
N LEU A 14 0.07 20.55 -39.50
CA LEU A 14 -1.20 20.65 -38.79
C LEU A 14 -1.98 19.33 -38.79
N ILE A 15 -1.99 18.61 -39.91
CA ILE A 15 -2.64 17.28 -40.00
C ILE A 15 -1.93 16.27 -39.08
N VAL A 16 -0.59 16.28 -39.05
CA VAL A 16 0.19 15.37 -38.19
C VAL A 16 -0.13 15.61 -36.72
N VAL A 17 -0.13 16.86 -36.26
CA VAL A 17 -0.45 17.20 -34.86
C VAL A 17 -1.90 16.85 -34.53
N ALA A 18 -2.84 17.06 -35.47
CA ALA A 18 -4.25 16.69 -35.27
C ALA A 18 -4.41 15.17 -35.08
N ILE A 19 -3.73 14.34 -35.88
CA ILE A 19 -3.77 12.88 -35.74
C ILE A 19 -3.16 12.46 -34.40
N ILE A 20 -2.01 13.01 -34.01
CA ILE A 20 -1.37 12.73 -32.72
C ILE A 20 -2.30 13.09 -31.56
N ALA A 21 -3.00 14.23 -31.63
CA ALA A 21 -3.94 14.65 -30.60
C ALA A 21 -5.12 13.67 -30.43
N ILE A 22 -5.69 13.17 -31.53
CA ILE A 22 -6.78 12.18 -31.50
C ILE A 22 -6.29 10.86 -30.88
N LEU A 23 -5.11 10.38 -31.30
CA LEU A 23 -4.54 9.15 -30.75
C LEU A 23 -4.22 9.30 -29.25
N ALA A 24 -3.64 10.43 -28.84
CA ALA A 24 -3.33 10.72 -27.44
C ALA A 24 -4.59 10.77 -26.57
N ALA A 25 -5.69 11.36 -27.07
CA ALA A 25 -6.95 11.46 -26.32
C ALA A 25 -7.53 10.09 -25.94
N ILE A 26 -7.32 9.06 -26.76
CA ILE A 26 -7.78 7.69 -26.48
C ILE A 26 -6.70 6.90 -25.70
N ALA A 27 -5.43 7.08 -26.04
CA ALA A 27 -4.35 6.30 -25.47
C ALA A 27 -4.03 6.67 -24.02
N VAL A 28 -4.05 7.96 -23.67
CA VAL A 28 -3.68 8.46 -22.34
C VAL A 28 -4.57 7.91 -21.22
N PRO A 29 -5.92 8.00 -21.26
CA PRO A 29 -6.75 7.46 -20.18
C PRO A 29 -6.58 5.94 -20.02
N ASN A 30 -6.53 5.20 -21.13
CA ASN A 30 -6.31 3.75 -21.11
C ASN A 30 -4.95 3.37 -20.50
N PHE A 31 -3.91 4.14 -20.81
CA PHE A 31 -2.57 3.96 -20.24
C PHE A 31 -2.55 4.21 -18.73
N LEU A 32 -3.19 5.29 -18.27
CA LEU A 32 -3.28 5.62 -16.85
C LEU A 32 -4.00 4.51 -16.07
N GLU A 33 -5.12 4.00 -16.59
CA GLU A 33 -5.83 2.89 -15.96
C GLU A 33 -4.98 1.61 -15.91
N ALA A 34 -4.29 1.28 -17.02
CA ALA A 34 -3.41 0.12 -17.07
C ALA A 34 -2.27 0.22 -16.04
N GLN A 35 -1.73 1.42 -15.84
CA GLN A 35 -0.73 1.70 -14.82
C GLN A 35 -1.28 1.44 -13.41
N VAL A 36 -2.49 1.93 -13.09
CA VAL A 36 -3.12 1.69 -11.78
C VAL A 36 -3.37 0.20 -11.56
N ARG A 37 -3.93 -0.52 -12.53
CA ARG A 37 -4.11 -1.99 -12.45
C ARG A 37 -2.80 -2.72 -12.22
N SER A 38 -1.72 -2.29 -12.88
CA SER A 38 -0.37 -2.85 -12.66
C SER A 38 0.13 -2.61 -11.23
N LYS A 39 -0.13 -1.42 -10.65
CA LYS A 39 0.24 -1.11 -9.26
C LYS A 39 -0.56 -1.98 -8.26
N VAL A 40 -1.87 -2.16 -8.48
CA VAL A 40 -2.70 -3.06 -7.67
C VAL A 40 -2.16 -4.49 -7.72
N ALA A 41 -1.87 -5.00 -8.92
CA ALA A 41 -1.34 -6.35 -9.11
C ALA A 41 0.01 -6.54 -8.40
N ARG A 42 0.91 -5.55 -8.51
CA ARG A 42 2.19 -5.53 -7.79
C ARG A 42 1.97 -5.57 -6.28
N CYS A 43 1.12 -4.70 -5.74
CA CYS A 43 0.81 -4.66 -4.32
C CYS A 43 0.29 -6.01 -3.80
N LYS A 44 -0.66 -6.63 -4.51
CA LYS A 44 -1.19 -7.96 -4.16
C LYS A 44 -0.12 -9.05 -4.20
N ALA A 45 0.80 -8.99 -5.17
CA ALA A 45 1.92 -9.92 -5.27
C ALA A 45 2.90 -9.76 -4.10
N ASP A 46 3.26 -8.52 -3.78
CA ASP A 46 4.14 -8.18 -2.66
C ASP A 46 3.54 -8.63 -1.31
N MET A 47 2.25 -8.37 -1.09
CA MET A 47 1.52 -8.86 0.10
C MET A 47 1.44 -10.38 0.18
N ARG A 48 1.29 -11.07 -0.96
CA ARG A 48 1.30 -12.54 -1.00
C ARG A 48 2.64 -13.09 -0.57
N SER A 49 3.71 -12.53 -1.12
CA SER A 49 5.07 -12.90 -0.71
C SER A 49 5.22 -12.64 0.79
N MET A 50 4.93 -11.42 1.27
CA MET A 50 5.02 -11.08 2.68
C MET A 50 4.27 -12.08 3.57
N ALA A 51 3.04 -12.46 3.21
CA ALA A 51 2.28 -13.44 3.96
C ALA A 51 2.98 -14.79 4.07
N THR A 52 3.60 -15.28 2.99
CA THR A 52 4.42 -16.49 3.03
C THR A 52 5.59 -16.35 4.02
N GLY A 53 6.26 -15.20 4.06
CA GLY A 53 7.31 -14.95 5.04
C GLY A 53 6.81 -14.83 6.48
N VAL A 54 5.66 -14.19 6.69
CA VAL A 54 4.98 -14.12 8.01
C VAL A 54 4.70 -15.52 8.54
N GLU A 55 4.13 -16.39 7.71
CA GLU A 55 3.78 -17.74 8.13
C GLU A 55 5.03 -18.60 8.32
N SER A 56 6.06 -18.43 7.49
CA SER A 56 7.35 -19.12 7.69
C SER A 56 8.02 -18.68 9.00
N TYR A 57 8.00 -17.39 9.32
CA TYR A 57 8.50 -16.86 10.59
C TYR A 57 7.76 -17.48 11.78
N MET A 58 6.43 -17.63 11.69
CA MET A 58 5.64 -18.28 12.74
C MET A 58 6.05 -19.74 12.96
N VAL A 59 6.36 -20.48 11.89
CA VAL A 59 6.82 -21.88 12.00
C VAL A 59 8.16 -21.95 12.74
N ASP A 60 9.07 -21.03 12.46
CA ASP A 60 10.43 -21.08 13.02
C ASP A 60 10.51 -20.52 14.45
N TYR A 61 9.75 -19.47 14.78
CA TYR A 61 9.83 -18.77 16.07
C TYR A 61 8.62 -19.01 16.98
N ASN A 62 7.59 -19.72 16.52
CA ASN A 62 6.34 -19.99 17.24
C ASN A 62 5.58 -18.71 17.69
N HIS A 63 5.87 -17.59 17.05
CA HIS A 63 5.13 -16.34 17.17
C HIS A 63 5.20 -15.58 15.85
N TYR A 64 4.20 -14.75 15.55
CA TYR A 64 4.27 -13.84 14.41
C TYR A 64 5.30 -12.74 14.67
N PRO A 65 5.96 -12.23 13.62
CA PRO A 65 6.97 -11.20 13.78
C PRO A 65 6.34 -9.95 14.42
N LEU A 66 7.13 -9.25 15.22
CA LEU A 66 6.72 -7.96 15.72
C LEU A 66 6.75 -6.95 14.56
N TYR A 67 5.98 -5.90 14.72
CA TYR A 67 6.04 -4.75 13.85
C TYR A 67 6.68 -3.59 14.61
N GLY A 68 7.14 -2.58 13.88
CA GLY A 68 7.66 -1.33 14.40
C GLY A 68 6.98 -0.15 13.72
N ARG A 69 7.26 1.07 14.20
CA ARG A 69 6.85 2.31 13.54
C ARG A 69 8.00 2.91 12.74
N VAL A 70 7.67 3.66 11.70
CA VAL A 70 8.65 4.50 10.99
C VAL A 70 8.54 5.90 11.57
N THR A 71 9.66 6.47 12.02
CA THR A 71 9.71 7.84 12.52
C THR A 71 9.84 8.83 11.36
N GLN A 72 9.67 10.13 11.65
CA GLN A 72 9.84 11.17 10.64
C GLN A 72 11.24 11.21 10.01
N SER A 73 12.26 10.74 10.72
CA SER A 73 13.63 10.62 10.20
C SER A 73 13.85 9.36 9.36
N GLY A 74 12.83 8.52 9.17
CA GLY A 74 12.92 7.23 8.47
C GLY A 74 13.51 6.10 9.32
N ALA A 75 13.83 6.35 10.59
CA ALA A 75 14.26 5.33 11.52
C ALA A 75 13.11 4.40 11.90
N VAL A 76 13.43 3.13 12.13
CA VAL A 76 12.48 2.09 12.56
C VAL A 76 12.58 1.93 14.06
N GLU A 77 11.45 2.05 14.75
CA GLU A 77 11.36 1.85 16.19
C GLU A 77 10.49 0.63 16.49
N GLU A 78 11.09 -0.41 17.08
CA GLU A 78 10.43 -1.64 17.55
C GLU A 78 9.60 -1.33 18.82
N VAL A 79 8.48 -0.64 18.60
CA VAL A 79 7.35 -0.37 19.51
C VAL A 79 7.67 0.06 20.96
N CYS A 80 7.61 1.38 21.13
CA CYS A 80 6.68 2.12 22.01
C CYS A 80 6.58 1.78 23.51
N ALA A 81 7.69 1.64 24.22
CA ALA A 81 7.69 2.11 25.61
C ALA A 81 7.89 3.64 25.61
N GLY A 82 6.82 4.41 25.83
CA GLY A 82 6.95 5.76 26.39
C GLY A 82 7.02 6.96 25.42
N VAL A 83 6.10 7.10 24.47
CA VAL A 83 5.69 8.46 24.07
C VAL A 83 4.46 8.81 24.90
N GLY A 84 4.71 9.45 26.05
CA GLY A 84 3.69 9.77 27.04
C GLY A 84 2.49 10.49 26.42
N GLY A 85 1.31 9.91 26.59
CA GLY A 85 0.03 10.60 26.46
C GLY A 85 -0.34 11.18 25.10
N MET A 86 0.52 11.11 24.08
CA MET A 86 0.15 11.50 22.73
C MET A 86 -0.30 10.26 22.00
N MET A 87 -1.56 10.28 21.57
CA MET A 87 -2.00 9.51 20.43
C MET A 87 -0.88 9.52 19.40
N VAL A 88 -0.31 8.35 19.07
CA VAL A 88 0.60 8.25 17.94
C VAL A 88 -0.15 8.90 16.77
N PRO A 89 0.37 9.97 16.14
CA PRO A 89 -0.37 10.69 15.11
C PRO A 89 -0.73 9.81 13.91
N ASP A 90 -0.19 8.60 13.85
CA ASP A 90 -0.14 7.85 12.63
C ASP A 90 -0.94 6.55 12.67
N GLN A 91 -2.08 6.66 11.99
CA GLN A 91 -3.18 5.72 12.00
C GLN A 91 -2.87 4.43 11.23
N ASN A 92 -1.74 4.28 10.52
CA ASN A 92 -1.36 3.05 9.79
C ASN A 92 0.14 3.02 9.38
N GLU A 93 1.08 3.19 10.31
CA GLU A 93 2.54 3.22 10.03
C GLU A 93 3.34 2.01 10.51
N PHE A 94 2.76 0.81 10.40
CA PHE A 94 3.40 -0.39 10.91
C PHE A 94 4.20 -1.10 9.85
N ILE A 95 5.45 -1.44 10.14
CA ILE A 95 6.30 -2.24 9.26
C ILE A 95 6.75 -3.49 9.99
N CYS A 96 6.89 -4.61 9.27
CA CYS A 96 7.57 -5.75 9.85
C CYS A 96 9.06 -5.46 9.98
N THR A 97 9.60 -5.60 11.19
CA THR A 97 11.01 -5.32 11.49
C THR A 97 11.86 -6.59 11.53
N HIS A 98 11.26 -7.74 11.82
CA HIS A 98 11.99 -8.98 12.11
C HIS A 98 12.06 -9.98 10.94
N PHE A 99 11.91 -9.55 9.68
CA PHE A 99 11.98 -10.49 8.54
C PHE A 99 13.37 -10.85 8.04
N THR A 100 14.42 -10.17 8.51
CA THR A 100 15.77 -10.30 7.93
C THR A 100 16.79 -10.90 8.89
N THR A 101 16.41 -11.25 10.12
CA THR A 101 17.34 -11.66 11.17
C THR A 101 16.77 -12.77 12.03
N PRO A 102 17.51 -13.87 12.30
CA PRO A 102 18.74 -14.34 11.65
C PRO A 102 18.55 -15.01 10.27
N VAL A 103 17.33 -15.38 9.88
CA VAL A 103 17.00 -15.91 8.53
C VAL A 103 16.19 -14.86 7.77
N ALA A 104 16.57 -14.57 6.53
CA ALA A 104 15.85 -13.62 5.70
C ALA A 104 14.64 -14.28 5.03
N TYR A 105 13.43 -13.99 5.53
CA TYR A 105 12.17 -14.36 4.91
C TYR A 105 11.85 -13.48 3.69
N PHE A 106 12.47 -12.30 3.61
CA PHE A 106 12.38 -11.34 2.50
C PHE A 106 13.73 -10.73 2.16
N THR A 107 14.01 -10.56 0.87
CA THR A 107 15.22 -9.87 0.39
C THR A 107 15.19 -8.36 0.64
N SER A 108 13.99 -7.78 0.70
CA SER A 108 13.78 -6.35 0.93
C SER A 108 12.34 -6.07 1.36
N ARG A 109 12.12 -4.98 2.10
CA ARG A 109 10.77 -4.51 2.47
C ARG A 109 10.02 -3.96 1.24
N PRO A 110 8.82 -4.46 0.90
CA PRO A 110 8.09 -3.95 -0.24
C PRO A 110 7.57 -2.53 0.00
N SER A 111 7.86 -1.64 -0.95
CA SER A 111 7.31 -0.28 -0.99
C SER A 111 5.86 -0.31 -1.47
N ASP A 112 5.00 0.51 -0.86
CA ASP A 112 3.63 0.71 -1.35
C ASP A 112 3.64 1.56 -2.63
N PRO A 113 3.19 1.03 -3.79
CA PRO A 113 3.23 1.76 -5.05
C PRO A 113 2.25 2.96 -5.12
N PHE A 114 1.35 3.08 -4.14
CA PHE A 114 0.38 4.18 -4.02
C PHE A 114 0.76 5.22 -2.97
N ALA A 115 1.80 4.98 -2.16
CA ALA A 115 2.17 5.88 -1.07
C ALA A 115 2.90 7.17 -1.51
N ASN A 116 3.54 7.19 -2.69
CA ASN A 116 4.39 8.31 -3.13
C ASN A 116 3.64 9.52 -3.70
N THR A 117 2.31 9.51 -3.70
CA THR A 117 1.47 10.53 -4.36
C THR A 117 0.59 11.32 -3.39
N LEU A 118 0.77 11.14 -2.08
CA LEU A 118 0.03 11.86 -1.04
C LEU A 118 0.34 13.38 -1.07
N PRO A 119 -0.65 14.26 -1.30
CA PRO A 119 -0.44 15.71 -1.27
C PRO A 119 -0.27 16.23 0.16
N GLY A 120 0.77 17.03 0.41
CA GLY A 120 0.83 17.95 1.55
C GLY A 120 1.46 17.45 2.85
N VAL A 121 1.87 16.19 2.93
CA VAL A 121 2.72 15.65 4.01
C VAL A 121 3.71 14.71 3.36
N GLU A 122 5.01 14.88 3.60
CA GLU A 122 5.99 13.89 3.11
C GLU A 122 5.51 12.50 3.56
N PRO A 123 5.39 11.51 2.65
CA PRO A 123 4.90 10.21 3.04
C PRO A 123 5.99 9.54 3.88
N TYR A 124 5.88 9.70 5.20
CA TYR A 124 6.62 8.91 6.19
C TYR A 124 6.35 7.41 5.98
N VAL A 125 5.25 7.07 5.30
CA VAL A 125 4.82 5.70 5.03
C VAL A 125 5.07 5.26 3.59
N ARG A 126 6.30 4.83 3.31
CA ARG A 126 6.71 4.31 1.98
C ARG A 126 6.40 2.83 1.75
N TYR A 127 5.97 2.10 2.78
CA TYR A 127 5.93 0.63 2.78
C TYR A 127 4.53 0.08 3.02
N LEU A 128 4.31 -1.17 2.62
CA LEU A 128 3.12 -1.91 3.00
C LEU A 128 3.01 -1.97 4.52
N ASN A 129 1.82 -1.65 5.04
CA ASN A 129 1.57 -1.75 6.46
C ASN A 129 1.49 -3.22 6.86
N TYR A 130 2.22 -3.64 7.89
CA TYR A 130 2.09 -4.94 8.52
C TYR A 130 1.82 -4.77 10.00
N MET A 131 0.76 -5.41 10.51
CA MET A 131 0.42 -5.39 11.93
C MET A 131 0.19 -6.81 12.44
N ASN A 132 0.86 -7.13 13.54
CA ASN A 132 0.61 -8.32 14.35
C ASN A 132 -0.46 -7.94 15.40
N MET A 133 -1.63 -8.56 15.33
CA MET A 133 -2.79 -8.18 16.15
C MET A 133 -2.54 -8.42 17.64
N ARG A 134 -1.97 -9.57 17.99
CA ARG A 134 -1.70 -9.90 19.40
C ARG A 134 -0.69 -8.95 20.02
N HIS A 135 0.37 -8.63 19.28
CA HIS A 135 1.33 -7.63 19.71
C HIS A 135 0.65 -6.26 19.86
N HIS A 136 -0.17 -5.85 18.88
CA HIS A 136 -0.88 -4.57 18.93
C HIS A 136 -1.79 -4.42 20.14
N PHE A 137 -2.52 -5.47 20.52
CA PHE A 137 -3.39 -5.44 21.70
C PHE A 137 -2.64 -5.44 23.03
N SER A 138 -1.36 -5.80 23.03
CA SER A 138 -0.51 -5.72 24.22
C SER A 138 0.02 -4.30 24.49
N LEU A 139 -0.17 -3.37 23.55
CA LEU A 139 0.37 -2.02 23.66
C LEU A 139 -0.53 -1.07 24.46
N PRO A 140 0.04 -0.04 25.10
CA PRO A 140 -0.75 1.02 25.71
C PRO A 140 -1.69 1.67 24.68
N GLY A 141 -2.96 1.86 25.05
CA GLY A 141 -3.98 2.41 24.15
C GLY A 141 -4.65 1.39 23.23
N ALA A 142 -4.42 0.08 23.44
CA ALA A 142 -5.14 -0.97 22.77
C ALA A 142 -6.67 -0.81 22.91
N PRO A 143 -7.45 -1.17 21.89
CA PRO A 143 -8.90 -1.05 21.93
C PRO A 143 -9.52 -1.99 22.99
N PRO A 144 -10.76 -1.76 23.45
CA PRO A 144 -11.42 -2.63 24.42
C PRO A 144 -11.52 -4.09 23.94
N PRO A 145 -11.56 -5.10 24.85
CA PRO A 145 -11.57 -6.52 24.48
C PRO A 145 -12.61 -6.91 23.42
N ALA A 146 -13.82 -6.37 23.49
CA ALA A 146 -14.87 -6.65 22.50
C ALA A 146 -14.49 -6.23 21.06
N VAL A 147 -13.75 -5.12 20.92
CA VAL A 147 -13.24 -4.66 19.62
C VAL A 147 -12.05 -5.51 19.18
N GLN A 148 -11.21 -5.97 20.12
CA GLN A 148 -10.12 -6.88 19.81
C GLN A 148 -10.64 -8.20 19.24
N GLU A 149 -11.67 -8.78 19.86
CA GLU A 149 -12.31 -10.02 19.40
C GLU A 149 -12.91 -9.86 17.99
N ASP A 150 -13.61 -8.75 17.73
CA ASP A 150 -14.15 -8.44 16.39
C ASP A 150 -13.03 -8.29 15.34
N LEU A 151 -11.93 -7.61 15.69
CA LEU A 151 -10.78 -7.45 14.79
C LEU A 151 -10.09 -8.78 14.49
N LEU A 152 -9.92 -9.65 15.49
CA LEU A 152 -9.38 -11.01 15.30
C LEU A 152 -10.32 -11.86 14.44
N ALA A 153 -11.63 -11.76 14.63
CA ALA A 153 -12.61 -12.48 13.81
C ALA A 153 -12.56 -12.05 12.33
N LYS A 154 -12.24 -10.78 12.04
CA LYS A 154 -12.15 -10.24 10.68
C LYS A 154 -10.79 -10.46 10.03
N THR A 155 -9.70 -10.36 10.79
CA THR A 155 -8.33 -10.32 10.26
C THR A 155 -7.50 -11.56 10.59
N GLY A 156 -7.79 -12.24 11.70
CA GLY A 156 -6.89 -13.23 12.30
C GLY A 156 -5.76 -12.56 13.07
N LEU A 157 -4.59 -13.19 13.11
CA LEU A 157 -3.47 -12.81 13.97
C LEU A 157 -2.56 -11.74 13.36
N TRP A 158 -2.69 -11.46 12.06
CA TRP A 158 -1.97 -10.39 11.39
C TRP A 158 -2.80 -9.83 10.22
N ARG A 159 -2.50 -8.58 9.86
CA ARG A 159 -3.08 -7.91 8.68
C ARG A 159 -2.02 -7.10 7.95
N MET A 160 -2.26 -6.88 6.66
CA MET A 160 -1.48 -6.00 5.81
C MET A 160 -2.40 -5.04 5.05
N ILE A 161 -1.95 -3.79 4.90
CA ILE A 161 -2.71 -2.73 4.23
C ILE A 161 -1.79 -1.93 3.30
N ALA A 162 -2.30 -1.58 2.13
CA ALA A 162 -1.74 -0.56 1.25
C ALA A 162 -2.83 0.45 0.89
N CYS A 163 -2.44 1.69 0.60
CA CYS A 163 -3.37 2.77 0.29
C CYS A 163 -4.35 2.33 -0.81
N GLY A 164 -3.83 1.73 -1.88
CA GLY A 164 -4.67 1.45 -3.05
C GLY A 164 -4.89 2.70 -3.91
N PRO A 165 -5.80 2.64 -4.91
CA PRO A 165 -5.93 3.67 -5.94
C PRO A 165 -6.43 5.04 -5.46
N ASP A 166 -7.18 5.08 -4.37
CA ASP A 166 -7.63 6.29 -3.66
C ASP A 166 -6.46 7.13 -3.15
N GLN A 167 -5.30 6.50 -2.95
CA GLN A 167 -4.09 7.12 -2.44
C GLN A 167 -4.34 7.85 -1.13
N ASP A 168 -5.27 7.36 -0.30
CA ASP A 168 -5.44 7.82 1.06
C ASP A 168 -5.04 6.71 2.04
N ARG A 169 -4.71 7.08 3.28
CA ARG A 169 -4.38 6.10 4.35
C ARG A 169 -5.36 6.18 5.51
N GLY A 170 -6.63 6.49 5.23
CA GLY A 170 -7.62 6.62 6.30
C GLY A 170 -7.30 7.77 7.27
N ALA A 171 -6.99 8.97 6.73
CA ALA A 171 -7.25 10.22 7.45
C ALA A 171 -8.76 10.55 7.46
N ASP A 172 -9.61 9.61 7.03
CA ASP A 172 -11.00 9.64 7.39
C ASP A 172 -11.15 9.19 8.85
N THR A 173 -12.04 9.85 9.56
CA THR A 173 -12.41 9.54 10.94
C THR A 173 -13.18 8.22 11.04
N LYS A 174 -13.00 7.30 10.09
CA LYS A 174 -13.79 6.11 9.96
C LYS A 174 -12.86 4.91 9.95
N PHE A 175 -12.95 4.17 11.04
CA PHE A 175 -12.76 2.71 11.05
C PHE A 175 -13.79 1.97 10.14
N LYS A 176 -14.18 2.58 9.01
CA LYS A 176 -14.95 2.03 7.91
C LYS A 176 -14.04 1.98 6.66
N ASN A 177 -12.80 1.48 6.79
CA ASN A 177 -11.93 1.26 5.64
C ASN A 177 -12.73 0.50 4.57
N LEU A 178 -13.09 1.20 3.50
CA LEU A 178 -13.66 0.58 2.33
C LEU A 178 -12.58 -0.34 1.81
N VAL A 179 -12.93 -1.61 1.65
CA VAL A 179 -12.01 -2.60 1.13
C VAL A 179 -11.99 -2.42 -0.38
N TYR A 180 -10.80 -2.38 -0.99
CA TYR A 180 -10.61 -2.24 -2.44
C TYR A 180 -11.61 -3.10 -3.21
N ASP A 181 -12.43 -2.47 -4.05
CA ASP A 181 -13.41 -3.17 -4.88
C ASP A 181 -12.84 -3.40 -6.28
N SER A 182 -12.70 -4.67 -6.64
CA SER A 182 -12.24 -5.06 -7.98
C SER A 182 -13.17 -4.65 -9.12
N SER A 183 -14.46 -4.40 -8.85
CA SER A 183 -15.47 -3.99 -9.84
C SER A 183 -15.36 -2.51 -10.22
N ASN A 184 -14.95 -1.66 -9.27
CA ASN A 184 -14.66 -0.24 -9.50
C ASN A 184 -13.16 0.04 -9.73
N GLY A 185 -12.32 -1.00 -9.65
CA GLY A 185 -10.99 -1.06 -10.22
C GLY A 185 -10.10 0.12 -9.86
N THR A 186 -9.77 0.94 -10.85
CA THR A 186 -8.81 2.06 -10.74
C THR A 186 -9.34 3.29 -10.02
N VAL A 187 -10.62 3.29 -9.65
CA VAL A 187 -11.34 4.40 -8.98
C VAL A 187 -11.91 3.93 -7.64
N SER A 188 -11.38 2.85 -7.08
CA SER A 188 -11.81 2.35 -5.78
C SER A 188 -11.38 3.32 -4.67
N ASP A 189 -12.34 3.78 -3.88
CA ASP A 189 -12.16 4.57 -2.64
C ASP A 189 -11.68 3.71 -1.46
N GLY A 190 -10.95 2.62 -1.72
CA GLY A 190 -10.66 1.62 -0.70
C GLY A 190 -9.26 1.04 -0.74
N ASP A 191 -8.76 0.78 0.47
CA ASP A 191 -7.49 0.15 0.76
C ASP A 191 -7.38 -1.28 0.22
N ILE A 192 -6.20 -1.63 -0.27
CA ILE A 192 -5.87 -3.02 -0.56
C ILE A 192 -5.50 -3.68 0.77
N VAL A 193 -6.34 -4.61 1.21
CA VAL A 193 -6.14 -5.33 2.48
C VAL A 193 -5.88 -6.80 2.22
N ARG A 194 -4.93 -7.36 2.96
CA ARG A 194 -4.71 -8.80 3.09
C ARG A 194 -4.69 -9.16 4.57
N THR A 195 -5.37 -10.24 4.95
CA THR A 195 -5.39 -10.70 6.34
C THR A 195 -4.94 -12.15 6.41
N GLN A 196 -4.74 -12.65 7.62
CA GLN A 196 -4.47 -14.08 7.81
C GLN A 196 -5.66 -14.93 7.33
N LEU A 197 -6.88 -14.49 7.58
CA LEU A 197 -8.10 -15.25 7.24
C LEU A 197 -8.52 -15.09 5.78
N LYS A 198 -8.21 -13.94 5.15
CA LYS A 198 -8.64 -13.61 3.79
C LYS A 198 -7.45 -13.14 2.95
N SER A 199 -7.22 -13.87 1.85
CA SER A 199 -6.13 -13.59 0.90
C SER A 199 -6.39 -12.37 0.01
N GLU A 200 -7.65 -11.99 -0.14
CA GLU A 200 -8.09 -10.85 -0.95
C GLU A 200 -8.94 -9.91 -0.12
N SER A 201 -8.87 -8.63 -0.48
CA SER A 201 -9.83 -7.59 -0.19
C SER A 201 -11.20 -8.00 -0.76
N ALA A 202 -11.85 -8.96 -0.12
CA ALA A 202 -13.15 -9.45 -0.53
C ALA A 202 -14.18 -8.39 -0.17
N ALA A 203 -14.64 -7.65 -1.18
CA ALA A 203 -15.87 -6.89 -1.10
C ALA A 203 -16.99 -7.87 -0.70
N ARG A 204 -17.45 -7.77 0.55
CA ARG A 204 -18.73 -8.27 1.08
C ARG A 204 -18.88 -7.87 2.54
#